data_AF-A0AAW2UY85-F1
#
_entry.id   AF-A0AAW2UY85-F1
#
_cell.length_a   1.000
_cell.length_b   1.000
_cell.length_c   1.000
_cell.angle_alpha   90.00
_cell.angle_beta   90.00
_cell.angle_gamma   90.00
#
_symmetry.space_group_name_H-M   'P 1'
#
loop_
_entity.id
_entity.type
_entity.pdbx_description
1 polymer ?
#
loop_
_entity_poly.entity_id
_entity_poly.type
_entity_poly.pdbx_seq_one_letter_code
_entity_poly.pdbx_strand_id
1 'polypeptide(L)'
;MASAAFLRLPSSSFALPFKSNRPFSPQSLCVSKNLSFTVKASTSLDYSAPSKSASISKSNSSSWKWKFEGNSVNIHFERLEKDGADDRPRKNILMVPTISDVSTVEEWRLVAEEIVGKDGEINWSATIVDWPGLGYSDRPKLDYNAGVMERFLVDFVGAPDSPISNFVADNEYVVFGGGHAATIAVRAIKSGSMKPKAIAAVAPTWAGPLPIVFGRDSNMETRYGLLRGTLRAPAVGWMMYNVLVSNEKAIQSQYKSHVYADPENVTPSIVESRYELTKRKGARYVPAAFLTGLLDPVNSREEFVELFAGLEGRIPVLVMSTSGSPKRSKAEMEALRGAKGVSKFVEVPGALLPQEEYPKVVADELYKFLLENFESKA
;
A
#
# COMPACT_ATOMS: atom_id res chain seq x y z
N MET A 1 13.42 62.80 13.82
CA MET A 1 12.55 62.88 15.02
C MET A 1 11.31 62.04 14.76
N ALA A 2 11.28 60.79 15.25
CA ALA A 2 10.07 60.01 15.54
C ALA A 2 10.51 58.71 16.21
N SER A 3 10.02 58.50 17.43
CA SER A 3 10.42 57.49 18.38
C SER A 3 10.00 56.07 18.00
N ALA A 4 10.92 55.11 18.20
CA ALA A 4 10.63 53.69 18.31
C ALA A 4 10.22 53.37 19.75
N ALA A 5 8.99 52.88 19.95
CA ALA A 5 8.50 52.38 21.23
C ALA A 5 8.79 50.87 21.34
N PHE A 6 9.78 50.52 22.15
CA PHE A 6 10.04 49.15 22.57
C PHE A 6 9.13 48.79 23.75
N LEU A 7 8.18 47.87 23.53
CA LEU A 7 7.44 47.23 24.61
C LEU A 7 8.18 45.97 25.06
N ARG A 8 8.79 46.06 26.25
CA ARG A 8 9.30 44.91 27.02
C ARG A 8 8.17 44.34 27.87
N LEU A 9 7.96 43.03 27.84
CA LEU A 9 7.21 42.28 28.85
C LEU A 9 7.98 41.01 29.24
N PRO A 10 7.78 40.49 30.47
CA PRO A 10 8.85 39.87 31.24
C PRO A 10 8.95 38.35 31.10
N SER A 11 10.18 37.87 31.21
CA SER A 11 10.56 36.47 31.40
C SER A 11 10.09 35.96 32.77
N SER A 12 9.22 34.94 32.79
CA SER A 12 8.93 34.17 33.99
C SER A 12 9.68 32.83 33.94
N SER A 13 10.81 32.79 34.66
CA SER A 13 11.57 31.58 34.93
C SER A 13 10.92 30.83 36.09
N PHE A 14 10.32 29.67 35.83
CA PHE A 14 9.93 28.73 36.88
C PHE A 14 11.10 27.79 37.16
N ALA A 15 11.75 28.01 38.31
CA ALA A 15 12.71 27.10 38.90
C ALA A 15 12.01 26.24 39.96
N LEU A 16 12.15 24.92 39.87
CA LEU A 16 11.76 23.96 40.91
C LEU A 16 13.03 23.44 41.61
N PRO A 17 13.06 23.37 42.96
CA PRO A 17 14.25 22.95 43.68
C PRO A 17 14.35 21.43 43.87
N PHE A 18 15.61 21.01 43.94
CA PHE A 18 16.15 19.69 44.26
C PHE A 18 15.51 18.95 45.44
N LYS A 19 15.54 17.60 45.37
CA LYS A 19 16.09 16.75 46.44
C LYS A 19 16.46 15.34 45.94
N SER A 20 17.72 14.98 46.15
CA SER A 20 18.32 13.66 45.99
C SER A 20 18.36 12.89 47.32
N ASN A 21 18.75 11.61 47.25
CA ASN A 21 18.95 10.56 48.28
C ASN A 21 17.77 9.56 48.32
N ARG A 22 17.95 8.22 48.26
CA ARG A 22 19.08 7.32 48.56
C ARG A 22 18.86 5.96 47.84
N PRO A 23 19.84 5.03 47.83
CA PRO A 23 19.85 3.84 46.97
C PRO A 23 19.13 2.66 47.63
N PHE A 24 18.48 1.82 46.81
CA PHE A 24 18.07 0.47 47.20
C PHE A 24 18.55 -0.52 46.13
N SER A 25 19.45 -1.40 46.54
CA SER A 25 19.71 -2.69 45.88
C SER A 25 18.65 -3.68 46.37
N PRO A 26 18.19 -4.58 45.49
CA PRO A 26 18.43 -5.97 45.81
C PRO A 26 18.89 -6.78 44.60
N GLN A 27 19.89 -7.63 44.84
CA GLN A 27 20.15 -8.82 44.04
C GLN A 27 18.99 -9.81 44.25
N SER A 28 18.45 -10.33 43.16
CA SER A 28 17.74 -11.61 43.17
C SER A 28 17.87 -12.26 41.79
N LEU A 29 18.69 -13.29 41.74
CA LEU A 29 18.66 -14.32 40.70
C LEU A 29 17.27 -14.96 40.69
N CYS A 30 16.59 -14.95 39.55
CA CYS A 30 15.57 -15.96 39.29
C CYS A 30 15.59 -16.36 37.83
N VAL A 31 15.93 -17.63 37.63
CA VAL A 31 15.78 -18.40 36.40
C VAL A 31 14.31 -18.40 36.00
N SER A 32 13.97 -17.98 34.78
CA SER A 32 12.67 -18.29 34.19
C SER A 32 12.86 -19.04 32.88
N LYS A 33 12.40 -20.28 32.91
CA LYS A 33 12.39 -21.26 31.82
C LYS A 33 11.67 -20.70 30.59
N ASN A 34 12.22 -21.03 29.41
CA ASN A 34 11.52 -20.96 28.14
C ASN A 34 10.22 -21.76 28.24
N LEU A 35 9.07 -21.08 28.18
CA LEU A 35 7.81 -21.68 27.80
C LEU A 35 7.45 -21.20 26.39
N SER A 36 7.69 -22.06 25.42
CA SER A 36 7.11 -21.97 24.08
C SER A 36 5.63 -22.32 24.17
N PHE A 37 4.75 -21.33 24.07
CA PHE A 37 3.32 -21.56 23.87
C PHE A 37 3.03 -21.60 22.38
N THR A 38 2.75 -22.80 21.86
CA THR A 38 2.09 -22.96 20.56
C THR A 38 0.61 -22.71 20.76
N VAL A 39 0.15 -21.49 20.44
CA VAL A 39 -1.28 -21.19 20.37
C VAL A 39 -1.79 -21.67 19.01
N LYS A 40 -2.48 -22.81 19.01
CA LYS A 40 -3.38 -23.18 17.90
C LYS A 40 -4.67 -22.38 18.09
N ALA A 41 -4.81 -21.26 17.39
CA ALA A 41 -6.09 -20.59 17.27
C ALA A 41 -6.84 -21.13 16.05
N SER A 42 -7.78 -22.05 16.29
CA SER A 42 -8.90 -22.29 15.38
C SER A 42 -10.05 -21.38 15.81
N THR A 43 -10.35 -20.38 15.00
CA THR A 43 -11.63 -19.66 15.06
C THR A 43 -12.30 -19.85 13.71
N SER A 44 -13.08 -20.93 13.60
CA SER A 44 -14.07 -21.08 12.53
C SER A 44 -15.23 -20.15 12.85
N LEU A 45 -15.33 -19.05 12.11
CA LEU A 45 -16.59 -18.31 12.00
C LEU A 45 -17.45 -19.07 10.98
N ASP A 46 -18.65 -19.48 11.39
CA ASP A 46 -19.65 -20.11 10.54
C ASP A 46 -20.12 -19.12 9.46
N TYR A 47 -19.46 -19.16 8.31
CA TYR A 47 -20.08 -18.74 7.06
C TYR A 47 -20.83 -19.93 6.47
N SER A 48 -22.06 -19.70 6.04
CA SER A 48 -22.88 -20.65 5.29
C SER A 48 -22.01 -21.35 4.24
N ALA A 49 -21.95 -22.68 4.30
CA ALA A 49 -21.02 -23.51 3.55
C ALA A 49 -21.00 -23.13 2.05
N PRO A 50 -19.83 -22.80 1.47
CA PRO A 50 -19.73 -22.62 0.04
C PRO A 50 -19.85 -23.99 -0.65
N SER A 51 -20.67 -24.04 -1.69
CA SER A 51 -20.64 -25.09 -2.71
C SER A 51 -19.20 -25.38 -3.12
N LYS A 52 -18.76 -26.66 -3.02
CA LYS A 52 -17.44 -27.19 -3.39
C LYS A 52 -16.57 -26.18 -4.15
N SER A 53 -15.77 -25.38 -3.44
CA SER A 53 -14.82 -24.46 -4.05
C SER A 53 -13.80 -25.30 -4.83
N ALA A 54 -13.56 -24.96 -6.10
CA ALA A 54 -12.44 -25.53 -6.81
C ALA A 54 -11.15 -25.32 -5.99
N SER A 55 -10.27 -26.32 -5.96
CA SER A 55 -9.03 -26.20 -5.20
C SER A 55 -8.12 -25.16 -5.88
N ILE A 56 -7.80 -24.10 -5.14
CA ILE A 56 -6.86 -23.05 -5.58
C ILE A 56 -5.48 -23.47 -5.06
N SER A 57 -4.51 -23.65 -5.94
CA SER A 57 -3.11 -23.77 -5.51
C SER A 57 -2.61 -22.38 -5.15
N LYS A 58 -2.30 -22.25 -3.87
CA LYS A 58 -1.41 -21.19 -3.41
C LYS A 58 0.01 -21.72 -3.56
N SER A 59 0.75 -21.17 -4.52
CA SER A 59 2.19 -21.40 -4.56
C SER A 59 2.79 -20.86 -3.26
N ASN A 60 3.71 -21.60 -2.65
CA ASN A 60 4.42 -21.15 -1.45
C ASN A 60 4.99 -19.74 -1.68
N SER A 61 4.85 -18.87 -0.66
CA SER A 61 5.44 -17.53 -0.66
C SER A 61 6.86 -17.58 -1.19
N SER A 62 7.14 -16.83 -2.25
CA SER A 62 8.40 -16.87 -2.98
C SER A 62 9.03 -15.48 -3.01
N SER A 63 10.34 -15.44 -3.18
CA SER A 63 11.08 -14.18 -3.28
C SER A 63 11.73 -14.03 -4.65
N TRP A 64 11.54 -12.89 -5.29
CA TRP A 64 12.28 -12.48 -6.49
C TRP A 64 13.38 -11.48 -6.12
N LYS A 65 14.52 -11.51 -6.80
CA LYS A 65 15.67 -10.68 -6.44
C LYS A 65 15.77 -9.46 -7.34
N TRP A 66 15.32 -8.32 -6.83
CA TRP A 66 15.45 -7.05 -7.54
C TRP A 66 16.85 -6.45 -7.36
N LYS A 67 17.50 -6.11 -8.47
CA LYS A 67 18.80 -5.42 -8.46
C LYS A 67 18.59 -3.95 -8.77
N PHE A 68 18.97 -3.07 -7.84
CA PHE A 68 18.81 -1.64 -8.00
C PHE A 68 19.96 -0.87 -7.33
N GLU A 69 20.66 -0.03 -8.09
CA GLU A 69 21.77 0.80 -7.59
C GLU A 69 22.81 0.02 -6.76
N GLY A 70 23.21 -1.15 -7.24
CA GLY A 70 24.17 -2.03 -6.54
C GLY A 70 23.59 -2.78 -5.33
N ASN A 71 22.34 -2.53 -4.96
CA ASN A 71 21.62 -3.32 -3.95
C ASN A 71 20.96 -4.54 -4.59
N SER A 72 20.86 -5.61 -3.80
CA SER A 72 20.06 -6.80 -4.10
C SER A 72 18.96 -6.88 -3.06
N VAL A 73 17.72 -6.66 -3.48
CA VAL A 73 16.54 -6.59 -2.60
C VAL A 73 15.71 -7.85 -2.84
N ASN A 74 15.47 -8.64 -1.79
CA ASN A 74 14.53 -9.75 -1.91
C ASN A 74 13.10 -9.18 -1.85
N ILE A 75 12.36 -9.39 -2.91
CA ILE A 75 11.00 -8.94 -3.13
C ILE A 75 10.07 -10.11 -2.89
N HIS A 76 9.20 -9.99 -1.89
CA HIS A 76 8.20 -10.99 -1.60
C HIS A 76 7.04 -10.89 -2.59
N PHE A 77 6.56 -12.05 -3.04
CA PHE A 77 5.35 -12.14 -3.84
C PHE A 77 4.59 -13.44 -3.54
N GLU A 78 3.29 -13.41 -3.81
CA GLU A 78 2.38 -14.55 -3.71
C GLU A 78 1.74 -14.81 -5.07
N ARG A 79 1.54 -16.09 -5.40
CA ARG A 79 0.87 -16.51 -6.64
C ARG A 79 -0.30 -17.40 -6.33
N LEU A 80 -1.42 -17.10 -6.97
CA LEU A 80 -2.64 -17.85 -6.88
C LEU A 80 -3.05 -18.28 -8.28
N GLU A 81 -3.27 -19.58 -8.44
CA GLU A 81 -3.83 -20.17 -9.65
C GLU A 81 -4.80 -21.30 -9.30
N LYS A 82 -5.72 -21.60 -10.22
CA LYS A 82 -6.65 -22.71 -10.06
C LYS A 82 -5.93 -24.03 -10.33
N ASP A 83 -6.18 -25.04 -9.50
CA ASP A 83 -5.62 -26.38 -9.72
C ASP A 83 -6.19 -27.04 -10.98
N GLY A 84 -5.33 -27.79 -11.66
CA GLY A 84 -5.68 -28.55 -12.85
C GLY A 84 -5.23 -27.87 -14.13
N ALA A 85 -4.70 -28.67 -15.06
CA ALA A 85 -4.50 -28.24 -16.43
C ALA A 85 -5.86 -28.20 -17.12
N ASP A 86 -6.24 -27.02 -17.57
CA ASP A 86 -7.39 -26.79 -18.42
C ASP A 86 -6.89 -26.02 -19.65
N ASP A 87 -7.41 -26.35 -20.83
CA ASP A 87 -6.98 -25.80 -22.12
C ASP A 87 -7.44 -24.35 -22.33
N ARG A 88 -8.20 -23.78 -21.38
CA ARG A 88 -8.63 -22.37 -21.41
C ARG A 88 -7.44 -21.40 -21.49
N PRO A 89 -7.58 -20.28 -22.23
CA PRO A 89 -6.60 -19.21 -22.24
C PRO A 89 -6.29 -18.72 -20.83
N ARG A 90 -5.01 -18.52 -20.52
CA ARG A 90 -4.56 -18.08 -19.20
C ARG A 90 -4.07 -16.64 -19.24
N LYS A 91 -4.48 -15.83 -18.26
CA LYS A 91 -4.00 -14.46 -18.06
C LYS A 91 -3.58 -14.25 -16.62
N ASN A 92 -2.72 -13.26 -16.37
CA ASN A 92 -2.30 -12.90 -15.02
C ASN A 92 -2.77 -11.51 -14.61
N ILE A 93 -3.20 -11.41 -13.36
CA ILE A 93 -3.53 -10.15 -12.70
C ILE A 93 -2.35 -9.82 -11.79
N LEU A 94 -1.59 -8.78 -12.15
CA LEU A 94 -0.62 -8.20 -11.23
C LEU A 94 -1.37 -7.30 -10.24
N MET A 95 -1.47 -7.74 -8.99
CA MET A 95 -2.08 -6.99 -7.91
C MET A 95 -1.01 -6.28 -7.10
N VAL A 96 -1.12 -4.95 -7.02
CA VAL A 96 -0.13 -4.09 -6.39
C VAL A 96 -0.75 -3.45 -5.15
N PRO A 97 -0.36 -3.88 -3.93
CA PRO A 97 -0.75 -3.27 -2.67
C PRO A 97 -0.58 -1.76 -2.67
N THR A 98 -1.37 -1.10 -1.84
CA THR A 98 -1.19 0.34 -1.60
C THR A 98 0.22 0.66 -1.11
N ILE A 99 0.53 1.94 -1.00
CA ILE A 99 1.74 2.40 -0.33
C ILE A 99 1.29 3.13 0.94
N SER A 100 1.61 2.53 2.08
CA SER A 100 1.42 3.08 3.42
C SER A 100 2.51 2.54 4.35
N ASP A 101 2.44 2.89 5.63
CA ASP A 101 3.45 2.48 6.60
C ASP A 101 3.50 0.96 6.84
N VAL A 102 2.41 0.27 6.52
CA VAL A 102 2.17 -1.14 6.85
C VAL A 102 1.60 -1.93 5.67
N SER A 103 1.75 -1.40 4.46
CA SER A 103 1.22 -2.05 3.26
C SER A 103 1.90 -3.37 2.94
N THR A 104 1.10 -4.31 2.42
CA THR A 104 1.56 -5.67 2.14
C THR A 104 0.62 -6.44 1.21
N VAL A 105 1.07 -7.56 0.64
CA VAL A 105 0.28 -8.52 -0.16
C VAL A 105 -1.04 -8.93 0.49
N GLU A 106 -1.14 -8.90 1.82
CA GLU A 106 -2.36 -9.27 2.55
C GLU A 106 -3.59 -8.46 2.13
N GLU A 107 -3.39 -7.20 1.72
CA GLU A 107 -4.46 -6.30 1.25
C GLU A 107 -5.26 -6.86 0.08
N TRP A 108 -4.66 -7.76 -0.70
CA TRP A 108 -5.23 -8.28 -1.94
C TRP A 108 -5.52 -9.78 -1.91
N ARG A 109 -5.11 -10.52 -0.87
CA ARG A 109 -5.25 -11.99 -0.82
C ARG A 109 -6.69 -12.44 -1.05
N LEU A 110 -7.65 -11.86 -0.33
CA LEU A 110 -9.06 -12.25 -0.44
C LEU A 110 -9.65 -11.87 -1.81
N VAL A 111 -9.27 -10.72 -2.37
CA VAL A 111 -9.69 -10.34 -3.73
C VAL A 111 -9.12 -11.31 -4.78
N ALA A 112 -7.85 -11.69 -4.65
CA ALA A 112 -7.21 -12.66 -5.53
C ALA A 112 -7.89 -14.02 -5.46
N GLU A 113 -8.18 -14.52 -4.26
CA GLU A 113 -8.87 -15.79 -4.03
C GLU A 113 -10.26 -15.79 -4.68
N GLU A 114 -11.03 -14.73 -4.49
CA GLU A 114 -12.37 -14.58 -5.08
C GLU A 114 -12.32 -14.56 -6.62
N ILE A 115 -11.36 -13.84 -7.22
CA ILE A 115 -11.28 -13.76 -8.69
C ILE A 115 -10.75 -15.06 -9.30
N VAL A 116 -9.68 -15.63 -8.74
CA VAL A 116 -9.06 -16.87 -9.25
C VAL A 116 -9.98 -18.08 -9.05
N GLY A 117 -10.83 -18.05 -8.02
CA GLY A 117 -11.80 -19.11 -7.75
C GLY A 117 -12.98 -19.17 -8.73
N LYS A 118 -13.29 -18.07 -9.42
CA LYS A 118 -14.43 -17.99 -10.35
C LYS A 118 -14.20 -18.82 -11.61
N ASP A 119 -15.29 -19.39 -12.13
CA ASP A 119 -15.30 -20.04 -13.44
C ASP A 119 -15.67 -19.03 -14.52
N GLY A 120 -14.85 -18.97 -15.58
CA GLY A 120 -15.08 -18.14 -16.76
C GLY A 120 -14.40 -18.74 -18.01
N GLU A 121 -14.44 -18.02 -19.12
CA GLU A 121 -13.77 -18.46 -20.36
C GLU A 121 -12.24 -18.36 -20.25
N ILE A 122 -11.76 -17.44 -19.42
CA ILE A 122 -10.34 -17.22 -19.14
C ILE A 122 -9.99 -17.80 -17.79
N ASN A 123 -8.88 -18.54 -17.73
CA ASN A 123 -8.28 -18.97 -16.48
C ASN A 123 -7.41 -17.83 -15.91
N TRP A 124 -7.95 -17.12 -14.92
CA TRP A 124 -7.24 -16.04 -14.25
C TRP A 124 -6.28 -16.59 -13.19
N SER A 125 -5.05 -16.10 -13.23
CA SER A 125 -4.08 -16.23 -12.14
C SER A 125 -3.79 -14.87 -11.54
N ALA A 126 -3.39 -14.81 -10.28
CA ALA A 126 -3.01 -13.57 -9.61
C ALA A 126 -1.57 -13.64 -9.12
N THR A 127 -0.84 -12.54 -9.29
CA THR A 127 0.45 -12.31 -8.66
C THR A 127 0.33 -11.07 -7.79
N ILE A 128 0.48 -11.22 -6.47
CA ILE A 128 0.48 -10.10 -5.53
C ILE A 128 1.92 -9.84 -5.11
N VAL A 129 2.37 -8.59 -5.16
CA VAL A 129 3.79 -8.25 -4.93
C VAL A 129 3.95 -7.20 -3.83
N ASP A 130 4.85 -7.44 -2.89
CA ASP A 130 5.24 -6.42 -1.90
C ASP A 130 6.25 -5.43 -2.49
N TRP A 131 6.09 -4.15 -2.18
CA TRP A 131 7.06 -3.13 -2.56
C TRP A 131 8.43 -3.32 -1.89
N PRO A 132 9.54 -2.92 -2.54
CA PRO A 132 10.82 -2.79 -1.86
C PRO A 132 10.66 -1.83 -0.68
N GLY A 133 11.02 -2.26 0.53
CA GLY A 133 10.86 -1.46 1.73
C GLY A 133 9.54 -1.62 2.50
N LEU A 134 8.57 -2.40 2.00
CA LEU A 134 7.28 -2.67 2.66
C LEU A 134 7.00 -4.17 2.77
N GLY A 135 5.91 -4.54 3.43
CA GLY A 135 5.47 -5.92 3.61
C GLY A 135 6.57 -6.87 4.08
N TYR A 136 6.63 -8.04 3.46
CA TYR A 136 7.61 -9.07 3.71
C TYR A 136 8.88 -8.94 2.87
N SER A 137 8.94 -7.98 1.96
CA SER A 137 10.15 -7.62 1.22
C SER A 137 11.27 -7.08 2.13
N ASP A 138 12.49 -7.09 1.59
CA ASP A 138 13.64 -6.44 2.21
C ASP A 138 13.46 -4.93 2.27
N ARG A 139 14.06 -4.30 3.30
CA ARG A 139 13.94 -2.85 3.56
C ARG A 139 15.29 -2.14 3.64
N PRO A 140 16.05 -2.16 2.53
CA PRO A 140 17.34 -1.48 2.47
C PRO A 140 17.18 0.03 2.68
N LYS A 141 18.28 0.67 3.05
CA LYS A 141 18.34 2.13 3.12
C LYS A 141 18.49 2.68 1.70
N LEU A 142 17.38 2.93 1.02
CA LEU A 142 17.35 3.59 -0.29
C LEU A 142 16.81 5.02 -0.16
N ASP A 143 17.05 5.83 -1.18
CA ASP A 143 16.43 7.14 -1.36
C ASP A 143 15.07 7.00 -2.06
N TYR A 144 14.17 6.28 -1.39
CA TYR A 144 12.81 6.01 -1.85
C TYR A 144 12.09 7.30 -2.28
N ASN A 145 11.65 7.29 -3.53
CA ASN A 145 10.81 8.31 -4.15
C ASN A 145 9.90 7.62 -5.18
N ALA A 146 8.94 8.36 -5.75
CA ALA A 146 8.00 7.81 -6.72
C ALA A 146 8.71 7.16 -7.92
N GLY A 147 9.83 7.72 -8.38
CA GLY A 147 10.62 7.18 -9.49
C GLY A 147 11.28 5.84 -9.15
N VAL A 148 11.77 5.65 -7.92
CA VAL A 148 12.30 4.35 -7.44
C VAL A 148 11.19 3.31 -7.42
N MET A 149 10.01 3.66 -6.92
CA MET A 149 8.86 2.76 -6.88
C MET A 149 8.36 2.42 -8.30
N GLU A 150 8.26 3.40 -9.18
CA GLU A 150 7.95 3.16 -10.59
C GLU A 150 8.97 2.22 -11.25
N ARG A 151 10.26 2.50 -11.03
CA ARG A 151 11.34 1.69 -11.59
C ARG A 151 11.25 0.24 -11.13
N PHE A 152 10.93 0.02 -9.87
CA PHE A 152 10.67 -1.32 -9.34
C PHE A 152 9.55 -2.02 -10.11
N LEU A 153 8.39 -1.38 -10.31
CA LEU A 153 7.29 -2.02 -11.06
C LEU A 153 7.69 -2.33 -12.50
N VAL A 154 8.38 -1.41 -13.17
CA VAL A 154 8.87 -1.60 -14.54
C VAL A 154 9.85 -2.78 -14.60
N ASP A 155 10.81 -2.85 -13.67
CA ASP A 155 11.76 -3.97 -13.60
C ASP A 155 11.07 -5.28 -13.23
N PHE A 156 10.10 -5.26 -12.31
CA PHE A 156 9.33 -6.45 -11.94
C PHE A 156 8.53 -6.98 -13.12
N VAL A 157 7.99 -6.13 -13.98
CA VAL A 157 7.25 -6.57 -15.18
C VAL A 157 8.21 -6.97 -16.30
N GLY A 158 9.31 -6.24 -16.49
CA GLY A 158 10.21 -6.40 -17.64
C GLY A 158 11.34 -7.42 -17.46
N ALA A 159 11.64 -7.85 -16.24
CA ALA A 159 12.75 -8.78 -16.01
C ALA A 159 12.43 -10.19 -16.54
N PRO A 160 13.37 -10.86 -17.22
CA PRO A 160 13.14 -12.18 -17.81
C PRO A 160 12.91 -13.28 -16.75
N ASP A 161 13.48 -13.11 -15.55
CA ASP A 161 13.32 -14.00 -14.40
C ASP A 161 12.21 -13.56 -13.45
N SER A 162 11.42 -12.55 -13.84
CA SER A 162 10.26 -12.11 -13.07
C SER A 162 9.23 -13.23 -12.92
N PRO A 163 8.50 -13.28 -11.79
CA PRO A 163 7.37 -14.18 -11.63
C PRO A 163 6.32 -14.05 -12.75
N ILE A 164 6.17 -12.88 -13.38
CA ILE A 164 5.14 -12.68 -14.41
C ILE A 164 5.69 -12.66 -15.84
N SER A 165 6.98 -12.95 -16.05
CA SER A 165 7.66 -12.76 -17.34
C SER A 165 6.97 -13.48 -18.51
N ASN A 166 6.48 -14.71 -18.30
CA ASN A 166 5.75 -15.47 -19.32
C ASN A 166 4.49 -14.74 -19.81
N PHE A 167 3.69 -14.18 -18.89
CA PHE A 167 2.49 -13.44 -19.24
C PHE A 167 2.81 -12.10 -19.89
N VAL A 168 3.94 -11.49 -19.53
CA VAL A 168 4.38 -10.24 -20.14
C VAL A 168 4.87 -10.46 -21.57
N ALA A 169 5.58 -11.56 -21.84
CA ALA A 169 6.05 -11.93 -23.18
C ALA A 169 4.90 -12.07 -24.19
N ASP A 170 3.79 -12.69 -23.76
CA ASP A 170 2.60 -12.88 -24.57
C ASP A 170 1.61 -11.70 -24.51
N ASN A 171 1.93 -10.67 -23.73
CA ASN A 171 1.04 -9.54 -23.43
C ASN A 171 -0.32 -9.99 -22.86
N GLU A 172 -0.31 -10.99 -21.97
CA GLU A 172 -1.48 -11.61 -21.35
C GLU A 172 -1.60 -11.25 -19.86
N TYR A 173 -1.33 -9.99 -19.50
CA TYR A 173 -1.47 -9.50 -18.14
C TYR A 173 -2.27 -8.20 -18.02
N VAL A 174 -2.88 -8.01 -16.86
CA VAL A 174 -3.57 -6.79 -16.42
C VAL A 174 -3.00 -6.34 -15.07
N VAL A 175 -3.22 -5.08 -14.70
CA VAL A 175 -2.70 -4.51 -13.44
C VAL A 175 -3.85 -3.98 -12.59
N PHE A 176 -3.95 -4.44 -11.34
CA PHE A 176 -4.84 -3.86 -10.34
C PHE A 176 -3.99 -3.22 -9.24
N GLY A 177 -4.13 -1.93 -9.02
CA GLY A 177 -3.38 -1.19 -8.01
C GLY A 177 -4.29 -0.47 -7.02
N GLY A 178 -3.86 -0.39 -5.77
CA GLY A 178 -4.54 0.39 -4.73
C GLY A 178 -3.87 1.74 -4.45
N GLY A 179 -4.61 2.81 -4.14
CA GLY A 179 -4.01 4.05 -3.61
C GLY A 179 -2.93 4.64 -4.51
N HIS A 180 -1.77 4.99 -3.94
CA HIS A 180 -0.61 5.50 -4.67
C HIS A 180 -0.04 4.51 -5.69
N ALA A 181 -0.19 3.20 -5.44
CA ALA A 181 0.29 2.17 -6.36
C ALA A 181 -0.40 2.25 -7.72
N ALA A 182 -1.71 2.47 -7.72
CA ALA A 182 -2.50 2.66 -8.93
C ALA A 182 -1.94 3.82 -9.76
N THR A 183 -1.69 4.96 -9.12
CA THR A 183 -1.22 6.17 -9.79
C THR A 183 0.20 6.01 -10.32
N ILE A 184 1.09 5.32 -9.60
CA ILE A 184 2.44 4.98 -10.07
C ILE A 184 2.36 4.05 -11.30
N ALA A 185 1.49 3.04 -11.27
CA ALA A 185 1.28 2.15 -12.41
C ALA A 185 0.74 2.91 -13.63
N VAL A 186 -0.27 3.78 -13.45
CA VAL A 186 -0.79 4.65 -14.52
C VAL A 186 0.33 5.52 -15.12
N ARG A 187 1.21 6.09 -14.28
CA ARG A 187 2.34 6.88 -14.75
C ARG A 187 3.31 6.07 -15.61
N ALA A 188 3.64 4.84 -15.20
CA ALA A 188 4.49 3.92 -15.97
C ALA A 188 3.85 3.48 -17.30
N ILE A 189 2.52 3.32 -17.33
CA ILE A 189 1.78 2.96 -18.54
C ILE A 189 1.71 4.15 -19.49
N LYS A 190 1.45 5.36 -18.98
CA LYS A 190 1.41 6.59 -19.78
C LYS A 190 2.75 6.84 -20.48
N SER A 191 3.86 6.58 -19.80
CA SER A 191 5.22 6.71 -20.36
C SER A 191 5.58 5.60 -21.36
N GLY A 192 4.77 4.53 -21.44
CA GLY A 192 4.99 3.37 -22.30
C GLY A 192 6.00 2.35 -21.74
N SER A 193 6.43 2.53 -20.48
CA SER A 193 7.34 1.61 -19.78
C SER A 193 6.64 0.32 -19.33
N MET A 194 5.31 0.36 -19.16
CA MET A 194 4.45 -0.81 -18.98
C MET A 194 3.33 -0.80 -20.03
N LYS A 195 2.89 -1.99 -20.46
CA LYS A 195 1.86 -2.17 -21.49
C LYS A 195 0.88 -3.29 -21.14
N PRO A 196 0.19 -3.23 -19.98
CA PRO A 196 -0.83 -4.23 -19.65
C PRO A 196 -2.02 -4.12 -20.60
N LYS A 197 -2.83 -5.17 -20.68
CA LYS A 197 -4.08 -5.15 -21.46
C LYS A 197 -5.18 -4.28 -20.86
N ALA A 198 -5.17 -4.07 -19.54
CA ALA A 198 -6.08 -3.18 -18.82
C ALA A 198 -5.49 -2.83 -17.45
N ILE A 199 -6.03 -1.76 -16.84
CA ILE A 199 -5.69 -1.36 -15.47
C ILE A 199 -6.96 -1.05 -14.66
N ALA A 200 -6.97 -1.49 -13.39
CA ALA A 200 -7.92 -1.00 -12.39
C ALA A 200 -7.20 -0.24 -11.30
N ALA A 201 -7.68 0.97 -11.03
CA ALA A 201 -7.22 1.87 -9.99
C ALA A 201 -8.24 1.88 -8.85
N VAL A 202 -7.93 1.19 -7.76
CA VAL A 202 -8.80 1.04 -6.60
C VAL A 202 -8.44 2.06 -5.53
N ALA A 203 -9.40 2.90 -5.15
CA ALA A 203 -9.20 4.04 -4.26
C ALA A 203 -7.92 4.85 -4.60
N PRO A 204 -7.70 5.28 -5.86
CA PRO A 204 -6.43 5.86 -6.26
C PRO A 204 -6.14 7.17 -5.54
N THR A 205 -4.91 7.31 -5.07
CA THR A 205 -4.39 8.49 -4.38
C THR A 205 -3.06 8.91 -4.99
N TRP A 206 -2.66 10.16 -4.80
CA TRP A 206 -1.40 10.67 -5.34
C TRP A 206 -0.62 11.55 -4.37
N ALA A 207 -1.29 12.17 -3.38
CA ALA A 207 -0.66 13.03 -2.40
C ALA A 207 -0.50 12.32 -1.05
N GLY A 208 0.71 12.35 -0.50
CA GLY A 208 1.02 11.77 0.80
C GLY A 208 0.36 12.53 1.94
N PRO A 209 0.35 11.96 3.17
CA PRO A 209 -0.39 12.51 4.30
C PRO A 209 -0.09 13.97 4.66
N LEU A 210 1.17 14.40 4.65
CA LEU A 210 1.49 15.80 4.95
C LEU A 210 1.18 16.73 3.76
N PRO A 211 1.64 16.45 2.52
CA PRO A 211 1.29 17.28 1.37
C PRO A 211 -0.21 17.48 1.16
N ILE A 212 -1.04 16.43 1.33
CA ILE A 212 -2.48 16.54 1.11
C ILE A 212 -3.17 17.41 2.18
N VAL A 213 -2.63 17.46 3.40
CA VAL A 213 -3.21 18.21 4.52
C VAL A 213 -2.71 19.65 4.57
N PHE A 214 -1.40 19.84 4.38
CA PHE A 214 -0.71 21.11 4.63
C PHE A 214 -0.22 21.81 3.35
N GLY A 215 -0.35 21.16 2.18
CA GLY A 215 0.09 21.71 0.91
C GLY A 215 1.59 21.53 0.65
N ARG A 216 2.08 22.19 -0.40
CA ARG A 216 3.43 22.02 -0.96
C ARG A 216 4.17 23.33 -1.19
N ASP A 217 3.90 24.35 -0.38
CA ASP A 217 4.69 25.57 -0.46
C ASP A 217 6.16 25.32 -0.04
N SER A 218 7.07 26.21 -0.43
CA SER A 218 8.51 26.03 -0.21
C SER A 218 8.91 25.91 1.27
N ASN A 219 8.17 26.53 2.19
CA ASN A 219 8.39 26.42 3.63
C ASN A 219 7.94 25.05 4.13
N MET A 220 6.81 24.53 3.65
CA MET A 220 6.36 23.17 3.95
C MET A 220 7.33 22.11 3.41
N GLU A 221 7.79 22.23 2.17
CA GLU A 221 8.77 21.29 1.58
C GLU A 221 10.09 21.24 2.38
N THR A 222 10.52 22.38 2.90
CA THR A 222 11.70 22.44 3.79
C THR A 222 11.47 21.64 5.08
N ARG A 223 10.28 21.77 5.69
CA ARG A 223 9.90 21.04 6.91
C ARG A 223 9.77 19.53 6.65
N TYR A 224 9.22 19.16 5.50
CA TYR A 224 9.14 17.77 5.05
C TYR A 224 10.52 17.16 4.90
N GLY A 225 11.46 17.90 4.29
CA GLY A 225 12.87 17.50 4.19
C GLY A 225 13.54 17.27 5.54
N LEU A 226 13.32 18.18 6.51
CA LEU A 226 13.86 18.05 7.86
C LEU A 226 13.28 16.81 8.58
N LEU A 227 11.95 16.66 8.59
CA LEU A 227 11.27 15.53 9.21
C LEU A 227 11.75 14.19 8.63
N ARG A 228 11.82 14.11 7.29
CA ARG A 228 12.35 12.94 6.59
C ARG A 228 13.79 12.64 6.99
N GLY A 229 14.64 13.66 7.06
CA GLY A 229 16.02 13.53 7.51
C GLY A 229 16.10 12.95 8.93
N THR A 230 15.29 13.47 9.85
CA THR A 230 15.20 12.98 11.23
C THR A 230 14.75 11.52 11.29
N LEU A 231 13.67 11.14 10.60
CA LEU A 231 13.18 9.76 10.57
C LEU A 231 14.20 8.78 9.97
N ARG A 232 15.00 9.23 9.00
CA ARG A 232 16.06 8.40 8.37
C ARG A 232 17.29 8.24 9.25
N ALA A 233 17.55 9.17 10.19
CA ALA A 233 18.75 9.17 11.03
C ALA A 233 18.88 7.88 11.86
N PRO A 234 20.11 7.32 12.00
CA PRO A 234 20.36 6.22 12.92
C PRO A 234 20.02 6.61 14.36
N ALA A 235 19.56 5.64 15.16
CA ALA A 235 19.11 5.81 16.55
C ALA A 235 17.93 6.78 16.74
N VAL A 236 18.11 8.09 16.56
CA VAL A 236 17.08 9.12 16.79
C VAL A 236 15.86 8.88 15.89
N GLY A 237 16.07 8.60 14.61
CA GLY A 237 14.98 8.31 13.69
C GLY A 237 14.25 7.01 14.03
N TRP A 238 14.97 6.01 14.56
CA TRP A 238 14.36 4.76 15.03
C TRP A 238 13.51 4.98 16.29
N MET A 239 14.00 5.76 17.24
CA MET A 239 13.25 6.12 18.45
C MET A 239 11.97 6.89 18.09
N MET A 240 12.08 7.90 17.22
CA MET A 240 10.94 8.70 16.76
C MET A 240 9.91 7.85 16.00
N TYR A 241 10.37 6.98 15.09
CA TYR A 241 9.50 6.05 14.38
C TYR A 241 8.78 5.10 15.34
N ASN A 242 9.46 4.58 16.36
CA ASN A 242 8.84 3.69 17.33
C ASN A 242 7.75 4.36 18.16
N VAL A 243 7.96 5.62 18.52
CA VAL A 243 6.97 6.38 19.31
C VAL A 243 5.77 6.79 18.46
N LEU A 244 6.00 7.23 17.21
CA LEU A 244 4.97 7.85 16.38
C LEU A 244 4.25 6.87 15.45
N VAL A 245 4.93 5.82 14.99
CA VAL A 245 4.43 4.93 13.92
C VAL A 245 4.32 3.48 14.41
N SER A 246 5.35 2.93 15.06
CA SER A 246 5.35 1.54 15.55
C SER A 246 4.59 1.41 16.88
N ASN A 247 3.27 1.65 16.84
CA ASN A 247 2.39 1.60 18.00
C ASN A 247 1.03 1.02 17.59
N GLU A 248 0.64 -0.10 18.19
CA GLU A 248 -0.65 -0.77 17.92
C GLU A 248 -1.86 0.17 18.06
N LYS A 249 -1.86 1.05 19.06
CA LYS A 249 -2.95 2.02 19.24
C LYS A 249 -2.97 3.07 18.14
N ALA A 250 -1.81 3.49 17.65
CA ALA A 250 -1.72 4.42 16.53
C ALA A 250 -2.23 3.75 15.26
N ILE A 251 -1.78 2.52 14.97
CA ILE A 251 -2.26 1.71 13.84
C ILE A 251 -3.78 1.53 13.92
N GLN A 252 -4.30 1.09 15.06
CA GLN A 252 -5.74 0.92 15.27
C GLN A 252 -6.50 2.23 15.07
N SER A 253 -5.97 3.35 15.60
CA SER A 253 -6.60 4.66 15.45
C SER A 253 -6.61 5.13 13.99
N GLN A 254 -5.54 4.90 13.22
CA GLN A 254 -5.50 5.23 11.81
C GLN A 254 -6.53 4.39 11.05
N TYR A 255 -6.54 3.08 11.32
CA TYR A 255 -7.46 2.16 10.66
C TYR A 255 -8.92 2.53 10.88
N LYS A 256 -9.30 2.82 12.14
CA LYS A 256 -10.66 3.21 12.51
C LYS A 256 -11.09 4.60 12.04
N SER A 257 -10.16 5.47 11.66
CA SER A 257 -10.48 6.87 11.35
C SER A 257 -10.48 7.20 9.86
N HIS A 258 -9.68 6.50 9.05
CA HIS A 258 -9.56 6.82 7.63
C HIS A 258 -9.16 5.68 6.71
N VAL A 259 -8.59 4.58 7.22
CA VAL A 259 -8.20 3.46 6.35
C VAL A 259 -9.40 2.59 6.02
N TYR A 260 -10.19 2.23 7.05
CA TYR A 260 -11.46 1.52 6.92
C TYR A 260 -12.63 2.48 7.11
N ALA A 261 -13.74 2.19 6.46
CA ALA A 261 -14.99 2.90 6.66
C ALA A 261 -15.71 2.46 7.94
N ASP A 262 -15.70 1.16 8.23
CA ASP A 262 -16.31 0.59 9.42
C ASP A 262 -15.23 0.27 10.48
N PRO A 263 -15.24 0.95 11.64
CA PRO A 263 -14.27 0.70 12.70
C PRO A 263 -14.41 -0.70 13.34
N GLU A 264 -15.55 -1.38 13.19
CA GLU A 264 -15.76 -2.74 13.70
C GLU A 264 -15.04 -3.80 12.85
N ASN A 265 -14.72 -3.48 11.59
CA ASN A 265 -13.89 -4.34 10.74
C ASN A 265 -12.40 -4.30 11.14
N VAL A 266 -11.98 -3.38 12.03
CA VAL A 266 -10.60 -3.28 12.52
C VAL A 266 -10.37 -4.29 13.65
N THR A 267 -10.02 -5.51 13.25
CA THR A 267 -9.82 -6.64 14.17
C THR A 267 -8.45 -6.58 14.86
N PRO A 268 -8.28 -7.26 16.02
CA PRO A 268 -6.98 -7.40 16.67
C PRO A 268 -5.92 -8.04 15.78
N SER A 269 -6.29 -9.02 14.94
CA SER A 269 -5.35 -9.72 14.04
C SER A 269 -4.82 -8.81 12.93
N ILE A 270 -5.64 -7.91 12.40
CA ILE A 270 -5.18 -6.87 11.46
C ILE A 270 -4.17 -5.97 12.16
N VAL A 271 -4.49 -5.45 13.35
CA VAL A 271 -3.59 -4.57 14.09
C VAL A 271 -2.25 -5.26 14.41
N GLU A 272 -2.29 -6.52 14.86
CA GLU A 272 -1.10 -7.32 15.15
C GLU A 272 -0.25 -7.53 13.89
N SER A 273 -0.86 -7.95 12.77
CA SER A 273 -0.14 -8.13 11.50
C SER A 273 0.57 -6.85 11.06
N ARG A 274 -0.15 -5.71 11.09
CA ARG A 274 0.40 -4.40 10.71
C ARG A 274 1.49 -3.95 11.68
N TYR A 275 1.35 -4.22 12.97
CA TYR A 275 2.37 -3.93 13.98
C TYR A 275 3.64 -4.77 13.82
N GLU A 276 3.55 -6.04 13.41
CA GLU A 276 4.72 -6.84 13.07
C GLU A 276 5.51 -6.23 11.91
N LEU A 277 4.81 -5.66 10.93
CA LEU A 277 5.46 -4.96 9.83
C LEU A 277 6.24 -3.74 10.32
N THR A 278 5.74 -2.94 11.26
CA THR A 278 6.49 -1.76 11.74
C THR A 278 7.78 -2.13 12.51
N LYS A 279 7.85 -3.33 13.08
CA LYS A 279 9.03 -3.79 13.84
C LYS A 279 10.19 -4.28 12.99
N ARG A 280 9.97 -4.57 11.70
CA ARG A 280 11.03 -5.12 10.83
C ARG A 280 12.18 -4.12 10.63
N LYS A 281 13.40 -4.64 10.52
CA LYS A 281 14.60 -3.83 10.28
C LYS A 281 14.42 -2.97 9.02
N GLY A 282 14.63 -1.66 9.14
CA GLY A 282 14.49 -0.73 8.03
C GLY A 282 13.06 -0.23 7.76
N ALA A 283 12.08 -0.61 8.58
CA ALA A 283 10.67 -0.24 8.41
C ALA A 283 10.40 1.25 8.21
N ARG A 284 11.23 2.13 8.76
CA ARG A 284 11.02 3.58 8.72
C ARG A 284 11.28 4.28 7.38
N TYR A 285 12.01 3.66 6.45
CA TYR A 285 12.53 4.40 5.29
C TYR A 285 11.46 4.76 4.25
N VAL A 286 10.59 3.81 3.88
CA VAL A 286 9.46 4.06 2.98
C VAL A 286 8.38 4.93 3.65
N PRO A 287 7.93 4.65 4.89
CA PRO A 287 7.06 5.55 5.65
C PRO A 287 7.51 7.00 5.66
N ALA A 288 8.80 7.27 5.93
CA ALA A 288 9.33 8.62 5.94
C ALA A 288 9.20 9.30 4.57
N ALA A 289 9.41 8.55 3.47
CA ALA A 289 9.22 9.06 2.11
C ALA A 289 7.74 9.28 1.78
N PHE A 290 6.86 8.36 2.17
CA PHE A 290 5.42 8.43 1.97
C PHE A 290 4.79 9.62 2.70
N LEU A 291 5.03 9.73 4.01
CA LEU A 291 4.52 10.80 4.88
C LEU A 291 4.86 12.19 4.33
N THR A 292 6.06 12.33 3.75
CA THR A 292 6.62 13.61 3.32
C THR A 292 6.48 13.87 1.82
N GLY A 293 5.72 13.05 1.09
CA GLY A 293 5.39 13.30 -0.31
C GLY A 293 6.45 12.89 -1.34
N LEU A 294 7.56 12.25 -0.95
CA LEU A 294 8.54 11.79 -1.95
C LEU A 294 7.99 10.67 -2.84
N LEU A 295 7.01 9.91 -2.36
CA LEU A 295 6.36 8.85 -3.12
C LEU A 295 5.20 9.38 -3.98
N ASP A 296 4.94 10.68 -3.95
CA ASP A 296 3.85 11.27 -4.71
C ASP A 296 4.22 11.30 -6.20
N PRO A 297 3.45 10.65 -7.07
CA PRO A 297 3.83 10.51 -8.48
C PRO A 297 3.65 11.79 -9.29
N VAL A 298 2.89 12.75 -8.77
CA VAL A 298 2.55 14.04 -9.38
C VAL A 298 2.49 15.14 -8.30
N ASN A 299 2.39 16.40 -8.75
CA ASN A 299 2.40 17.57 -7.88
C ASN A 299 1.07 18.28 -7.73
N SER A 300 0.10 17.99 -8.59
CA SER A 300 -1.23 18.57 -8.51
C SER A 300 -2.31 17.60 -8.95
N ARG A 301 -3.57 17.95 -8.68
CA ARG A 301 -4.73 17.23 -9.15
C ARG A 301 -4.83 17.25 -10.68
N GLU A 302 -4.45 18.35 -11.31
CA GLU A 302 -4.47 18.50 -12.77
C GLU A 302 -3.49 17.52 -13.40
N GLU A 303 -2.27 17.43 -12.87
CA GLU A 303 -1.29 16.42 -13.30
C GLU A 303 -1.82 15.00 -13.05
N PHE A 304 -2.48 14.76 -11.92
CA PHE A 304 -3.11 13.48 -11.61
C PHE A 304 -4.17 13.08 -12.65
N VAL A 305 -5.12 13.96 -12.96
CA VAL A 305 -6.16 13.72 -13.99
C VAL A 305 -5.53 13.53 -15.37
N GLU A 306 -4.50 14.32 -15.68
CA GLU A 306 -3.76 14.25 -16.95
C GLU A 306 -2.97 12.92 -17.11
N LEU A 307 -2.63 12.23 -16.02
CA LEU A 307 -2.09 10.87 -16.12
C LEU A 307 -3.10 9.91 -16.76
N PHE A 308 -4.36 9.96 -16.33
CA PHE A 308 -5.43 9.11 -16.84
C PHE A 308 -5.85 9.53 -18.25
N ALA A 309 -5.92 10.83 -18.53
CA ALA A 309 -6.18 11.34 -19.88
C ALA A 309 -5.19 10.78 -20.91
N GLY A 310 -3.91 10.63 -20.50
CA GLY A 310 -2.87 10.02 -21.33
C GLY A 310 -3.10 8.55 -21.71
N LEU A 311 -4.07 7.87 -21.10
CA LEU A 311 -4.44 6.48 -21.44
C LEU A 311 -5.64 6.37 -22.39
N GLU A 312 -6.24 7.50 -22.78
CA GLU A 312 -7.40 7.54 -23.67
C GLU A 312 -7.14 6.75 -24.97
N GLY A 313 -8.04 5.82 -25.26
CA GLY A 313 -7.97 4.95 -26.44
C GLY A 313 -6.82 3.93 -26.45
N ARG A 314 -5.98 3.87 -25.41
CA ARG A 314 -4.84 2.94 -25.33
C ARG A 314 -5.23 1.62 -24.68
N ILE A 315 -5.80 1.67 -23.48
CA ILE A 315 -6.20 0.51 -22.69
C ILE A 315 -7.48 0.81 -21.90
N PRO A 316 -8.29 -0.20 -21.56
CA PRO A 316 -9.38 -0.04 -20.61
C PRO A 316 -8.87 0.34 -19.22
N VAL A 317 -9.52 1.33 -18.61
CA VAL A 317 -9.21 1.83 -17.26
C VAL A 317 -10.47 1.82 -16.40
N LEU A 318 -10.43 1.09 -15.29
CA LEU A 318 -11.43 1.16 -14.23
C LEU A 318 -10.91 2.03 -13.09
N VAL A 319 -11.72 2.96 -12.60
CA VAL A 319 -11.48 3.70 -11.36
C VAL A 319 -12.56 3.34 -10.36
N MET A 320 -12.17 2.87 -9.17
CA MET A 320 -13.06 2.69 -8.03
C MET A 320 -12.83 3.79 -7.02
N SER A 321 -13.81 4.67 -6.86
CA SER A 321 -13.89 5.54 -5.70
C SER A 321 -14.57 4.80 -4.54
N THR A 322 -14.46 5.36 -3.33
CA THR A 322 -15.10 4.77 -2.16
C THR A 322 -15.99 5.77 -1.43
N SER A 323 -17.07 5.27 -0.84
CA SER A 323 -18.08 6.12 -0.17
C SER A 323 -17.62 6.66 1.19
N GLY A 324 -16.76 5.94 1.91
CA GLY A 324 -16.25 6.28 3.23
C GLY A 324 -14.86 6.94 3.26
N SER A 325 -14.29 7.29 2.10
CA SER A 325 -12.96 7.94 2.04
C SER A 325 -12.94 9.30 2.74
N PRO A 326 -11.83 9.68 3.39
CA PRO A 326 -11.65 11.04 3.90
C PRO A 326 -11.86 12.10 2.81
N LYS A 327 -12.49 13.22 3.17
CA LYS A 327 -12.93 14.28 2.24
C LYS A 327 -11.89 14.67 1.20
N ARG A 328 -10.62 14.81 1.59
CA ARG A 328 -9.54 15.22 0.67
C ARG A 328 -9.22 14.12 -0.34
N SER A 329 -8.95 12.90 0.11
CA SER A 329 -8.70 11.75 -0.77
C SER A 329 -9.90 11.44 -1.67
N LYS A 330 -11.12 11.54 -1.11
CA LYS A 330 -12.37 11.41 -1.89
C LYS A 330 -12.42 12.43 -3.01
N ALA A 331 -12.09 13.69 -2.74
CA ALA A 331 -12.09 14.73 -3.77
C ALA A 331 -11.07 14.46 -4.90
N GLU A 332 -9.93 13.83 -4.61
CA GLU A 332 -8.98 13.40 -5.65
C GLU A 332 -9.57 12.27 -6.50
N MET A 333 -10.17 11.25 -5.87
CA MET A 333 -10.83 10.15 -6.61
C MET A 333 -11.97 10.68 -7.49
N GLU A 334 -12.81 11.57 -6.96
CA GLU A 334 -13.94 12.16 -7.69
C GLU A 334 -13.51 13.03 -8.88
N ALA A 335 -12.28 13.57 -8.87
CA ALA A 335 -11.74 14.30 -10.01
C ALA A 335 -11.55 13.42 -11.25
N LEU A 336 -11.51 12.09 -11.09
CA LEU A 336 -11.46 11.13 -12.19
C LEU A 336 -12.84 10.74 -12.73
N ARG A 337 -13.93 11.18 -12.10
CA ARG A 337 -15.29 10.89 -12.58
C ARG A 337 -15.53 11.59 -13.92
N GLY A 338 -15.71 10.80 -14.97
CA GLY A 338 -15.88 11.32 -16.34
C GLY A 338 -14.60 11.93 -16.93
N ALA A 339 -13.45 11.73 -16.30
CA ALA A 339 -12.17 12.15 -16.86
C ALA A 339 -11.83 11.36 -18.13
N LYS A 340 -11.13 12.00 -19.07
CA LYS A 340 -10.61 11.32 -20.26
C LYS A 340 -9.73 10.14 -19.88
N GLY A 341 -9.78 9.09 -20.70
CA GLY A 341 -9.04 7.85 -20.48
C GLY A 341 -9.55 6.96 -19.35
N VAL A 342 -10.50 7.40 -18.51
CA VAL A 342 -11.21 6.53 -17.57
C VAL A 342 -12.37 5.86 -18.30
N SER A 343 -12.25 4.56 -18.60
CA SER A 343 -13.28 3.80 -19.31
C SER A 343 -14.51 3.53 -18.46
N LYS A 344 -14.30 3.29 -17.15
CA LYS A 344 -15.37 3.01 -16.20
C LYS A 344 -15.03 3.61 -14.85
N PHE A 345 -16.01 4.26 -14.24
CA PHE A 345 -15.91 4.81 -12.89
C PHE A 345 -17.02 4.25 -12.04
N VAL A 346 -16.69 3.65 -10.89
CA VAL A 346 -17.66 3.12 -9.93
C VAL A 346 -17.37 3.64 -8.52
N GLU A 347 -18.37 3.55 -7.65
CA GLU A 347 -18.23 3.80 -6.22
C GLU A 347 -18.55 2.51 -5.46
N VAL A 348 -17.68 2.14 -4.53
CA VAL A 348 -17.83 0.95 -3.67
C VAL A 348 -17.86 1.33 -2.18
N PRO A 349 -18.36 0.47 -1.28
CA PRO A 349 -18.16 0.61 0.16
C PRO A 349 -16.67 0.62 0.54
N GLY A 350 -16.34 1.23 1.68
CA GLY A 350 -14.97 1.31 2.19
C GLY A 350 -14.40 2.72 2.20
N ALA A 351 -13.17 2.83 2.68
CA ALA A 351 -12.41 4.07 2.71
C ALA A 351 -11.15 3.96 1.83
N LEU A 352 -9.94 3.90 2.41
CA LEU A 352 -8.69 3.87 1.63
C LEU A 352 -8.22 2.45 1.27
N LEU A 353 -8.72 1.41 1.95
CA LEU A 353 -8.45 0.01 1.64
C LEU A 353 -9.74 -0.80 1.39
N PRO A 354 -10.59 -0.42 0.42
CA PRO A 354 -11.82 -1.17 0.13
C PRO A 354 -11.52 -2.63 -0.27
N GLN A 355 -10.36 -2.90 -0.88
CA GLN A 355 -9.93 -4.25 -1.25
C GLN A 355 -9.64 -5.15 -0.03
N GLU A 356 -9.25 -4.56 1.09
CA GLU A 356 -8.97 -5.30 2.34
C GLU A 356 -10.25 -5.40 3.18
N GLU A 357 -11.04 -4.33 3.24
CA GLU A 357 -12.24 -4.23 4.07
C GLU A 357 -13.47 -4.91 3.44
N TYR A 358 -13.70 -4.71 2.14
CA TYR A 358 -14.83 -5.25 1.39
C TYR A 358 -14.36 -6.09 0.18
N PRO A 359 -13.53 -7.12 0.41
CA PRO A 359 -12.82 -7.84 -0.65
C PRO A 359 -13.76 -8.43 -1.70
N LYS A 360 -14.91 -9.00 -1.28
CA LYS A 360 -15.87 -9.59 -2.21
C LYS A 360 -16.49 -8.55 -3.15
N VAL A 361 -16.86 -7.37 -2.63
CA VAL A 361 -17.46 -6.30 -3.45
C VAL A 361 -16.45 -5.78 -4.47
N VAL A 362 -15.21 -5.57 -4.03
CA VAL A 362 -14.12 -5.16 -4.93
C VAL A 362 -13.83 -6.25 -5.97
N ALA A 363 -13.75 -7.51 -5.57
CA ALA A 363 -13.54 -8.64 -6.47
C ALA A 363 -14.65 -8.77 -7.52
N ASP A 364 -15.92 -8.60 -7.14
CA ASP A 364 -17.05 -8.68 -8.07
C ASP A 364 -17.01 -7.55 -9.12
N GLU A 365 -16.70 -6.32 -8.72
CA GLU A 365 -16.56 -5.20 -9.67
C GLU A 365 -15.33 -5.34 -10.57
N LEU A 366 -14.19 -5.80 -10.03
CA LEU A 366 -13.00 -6.10 -10.82
C LEU A 366 -13.27 -7.23 -11.82
N TYR A 367 -13.92 -8.31 -11.38
CA TYR A 367 -14.25 -9.44 -12.25
C TYR A 367 -15.23 -9.04 -13.35
N LYS A 368 -16.25 -8.24 -13.02
CA LYS A 368 -17.16 -7.67 -14.03
C LYS A 368 -16.40 -6.85 -15.08
N PHE A 369 -15.43 -6.05 -14.67
CA PHE A 369 -14.56 -5.32 -15.60
C PHE A 369 -13.71 -6.25 -16.47
N LEU A 370 -13.23 -7.38 -15.94
CA LEU A 370 -12.53 -8.39 -16.74
C LEU A 370 -13.46 -9.03 -17.77
N LEU A 371 -14.68 -9.42 -17.38
CA LEU A 371 -15.69 -9.99 -18.28
C LEU A 371 -16.00 -9.04 -19.45
N GLU A 372 -16.26 -7.76 -19.14
CA GLU A 372 -16.60 -6.73 -20.12
C GLU A 372 -15.50 -6.51 -21.18
N ASN A 373 -14.23 -6.77 -20.84
CA ASN A 373 -13.09 -6.45 -21.71
C ASN A 373 -12.41 -7.67 -22.34
N PHE A 374 -12.58 -8.87 -21.78
CA PHE A 374 -11.81 -10.04 -22.19
C PHE A 374 -12.65 -11.30 -22.45
N GLU A 375 -13.86 -11.38 -21.91
CA GLU A 375 -14.75 -12.55 -22.11
C GLU A 375 -16.00 -12.18 -22.94
N SER A 376 -16.27 -10.88 -23.13
CA SER A 376 -17.44 -10.42 -23.89
C SER A 376 -17.08 -10.01 -25.32
N LYS A 377 -16.83 -10.99 -26.21
CA LYS A 377 -17.01 -10.87 -27.67
C LYS A 377 -17.30 -12.25 -28.29
N ALA A 378 -18.57 -12.66 -28.23
CA ALA A 378 -19.16 -13.60 -29.18
C ALA A 378 -19.94 -12.82 -30.23
#